data_AF-A0A4C1ZI36-F1
#
_entry.id   AF-A0A4C1ZI36-F1
#
_cell.length_a   1.000
_cell.length_b   1.000
_cell.length_c   1.000
_cell.angle_alpha   90.00
_cell.angle_beta   90.00
_cell.angle_gamma   90.00
#
_symmetry.space_group_name_H-M   'P 1'
#
loop_
_entity.id
_entity.type
_entity.pdbx_description
1 polymer ?
#
loop_
_entity_poly.entity_id
_entity_poly.type
_entity_poly.pdbx_seq_one_letter_code
_entity_poly.pdbx_strand_id
1 'polypeptide(L)'
;MTYAAPVHVNPNSLYQLQILQKNFCKRASGALWYIRNDILHRNLELHMISKYMQDMSKNFFDIAANHPNPLLQLVVSYEALPPHYFIRWPRSVLSGLPDELTAEVERLIDINKNMSEV
;
A
#
# COMPACT_ATOMS: atom_id res chain seq x y z
N MET A 1 -13.70 -2.78 7.21
CA MET A 1 -12.33 -2.40 6.82
C MET A 1 -12.42 -1.06 6.11
N THR A 2 -11.69 -0.08 6.61
CA THR A 2 -11.76 1.35 6.28
C THR A 2 -11.15 1.59 4.91
N TYR A 3 -11.96 1.81 3.87
CA TYR A 3 -11.43 2.07 2.51
C TYR A 3 -11.10 3.54 2.25
N ALA A 4 -11.38 4.44 3.20
CA ALA A 4 -11.07 5.86 3.14
C ALA A 4 -9.86 6.26 4.02
N ALA A 5 -8.87 5.37 4.19
CA ALA A 5 -7.59 5.75 4.79
C ALA A 5 -6.59 6.04 3.66
N PRO A 6 -5.81 7.13 3.78
CA PRO A 6 -4.93 7.60 2.72
C PRO A 6 -4.00 6.46 2.34
N VAL A 7 -4.05 6.03 1.07
CA VAL A 7 -3.07 5.16 0.39
C VAL A 7 -2.23 4.36 1.39
N HIS A 8 -2.79 3.28 1.92
CA HIS A 8 -2.37 2.58 3.14
C HIS A 8 -0.89 2.16 3.14
N VAL A 9 0.00 3.09 3.50
CA VAL A 9 1.34 2.78 4.01
C VAL A 9 1.17 2.60 5.50
N ASN A 10 1.52 1.42 6.03
CA ASN A 10 1.52 1.15 7.46
C ASN A 10 2.27 2.30 8.18
N PRO A 11 1.69 2.96 9.20
CA PRO A 11 2.34 4.09 9.87
C PRO A 11 3.74 3.72 10.39
N ASN A 12 3.95 2.44 10.76
CA ASN A 12 5.26 1.93 11.13
C ASN A 12 6.24 1.91 9.95
N SER A 13 5.82 1.49 8.76
CA SER A 13 6.71 1.47 7.59
C SER A 13 7.03 2.89 7.11
N LEU A 14 6.07 3.81 7.17
CA LEU A 14 6.29 5.23 6.89
C LEU A 14 7.33 5.81 7.86
N TYR A 15 7.20 5.50 9.16
CA TYR A 15 8.17 5.91 10.17
C TYR A 15 9.58 5.37 9.90
N GLN A 16 9.71 4.10 9.51
CA GLN A 16 10.99 3.53 9.12
C GLN A 16 11.60 4.21 7.88
N LEU A 17 10.78 4.49 6.87
CA LEU A 17 11.21 5.22 5.68
C LEU A 17 11.69 6.64 6.02
N GLN A 18 11.03 7.31 6.97
CA GLN A 18 11.49 8.62 7.45
C GLN A 18 12.85 8.52 8.17
N ILE A 19 13.06 7.49 9.00
CA ILE A 19 14.36 7.28 9.66
C ILE A 19 15.44 7.06 8.61
N LEU A 20 15.16 6.21 7.62
CA LEU A 20 16.08 5.92 6.52
C LEU A 20 16.44 7.19 5.75
N GLN A 21 15.44 7.99 5.37
CA GLN A 21 15.65 9.25 4.66
C GLN A 21 16.51 10.23 5.48
N LYS A 22 16.19 10.42 6.77
CA LYS A 22 16.96 11.31 7.66
C LYS A 22 18.42 10.87 7.75
N ASN A 23 18.67 9.57 7.92
CA ASN A 23 20.02 9.03 7.99
C ASN A 23 20.77 9.16 6.67
N PHE A 24 20.09 8.93 5.54
CA PHE A 24 20.66 9.12 4.22
C PHE A 24 21.08 10.57 3.99
N CYS A 25 20.18 11.54 4.23
CA CYS A 25 20.49 12.96 4.07
C CYS A 25 21.68 13.40 4.95
N LYS A 26 21.77 12.91 6.19
CA LYS A 26 22.91 13.21 7.08
C LYS A 26 24.23 12.66 6.57
N ARG A 27 24.23 11.41 6.08
CA ARG A 27 25.44 10.78 5.52
C ARG A 27 25.87 11.45 4.22
N ALA A 28 24.94 11.73 3.32
CA ALA A 28 25.21 12.35 2.03
C ALA A 28 25.77 13.77 2.17
N SER A 29 25.29 14.54 3.15
CA SER A 29 25.76 15.91 3.42
C SER A 29 27.02 15.98 4.30
N GLY A 30 27.49 14.86 4.88
CA GLY A 30 28.56 14.88 5.88
C GLY A 30 28.20 15.70 7.13
N ALA A 31 26.91 15.90 7.40
CA ALA A 31 26.43 16.81 8.41
C ALA A 31 26.71 16.32 9.84
N LEU A 32 27.12 17.25 10.71
CA LEU A 32 27.23 17.00 12.15
C LEU A 32 25.87 16.65 12.74
N TRP A 33 25.87 15.82 13.78
CA TRP A 33 24.66 15.20 14.35
C TRP A 33 23.60 16.20 14.84
N TYR A 34 24.03 17.41 15.24
CA TYR A 34 23.19 18.50 15.76
C TYR A 34 22.56 19.38 14.68
N ILE A 35 22.94 19.20 13.40
CA ILE A 35 22.31 19.93 12.30
C ILE A 35 20.87 19.48 12.16
N ARG A 36 19.95 20.45 12.15
CA ARG A 36 18.52 20.15 12.06
C ARG A 36 18.17 19.58 10.68
N ASN A 37 17.27 18.60 10.68
CA ASN A 37 16.87 17.90 9.46
C ASN A 37 16.17 18.81 8.45
N ASP A 38 15.41 19.82 8.90
CA ASP A 38 14.74 20.80 8.03
C ASP A 38 15.72 21.63 7.21
N ILE A 39 16.86 22.01 7.79
CA ILE A 39 17.94 22.71 7.08
C ILE A 39 18.53 21.79 6.00
N LEU A 40 18.79 20.52 6.32
CA LEU A 40 19.29 19.55 5.34
C LEU A 40 18.29 19.32 4.20
N HIS A 41 17.00 19.21 4.51
CA HIS A 41 15.95 19.06 3.52
C HIS A 41 15.84 20.28 2.60
N ARG A 42 15.99 21.50 3.13
CA ARG A 42 16.01 22.73 2.31
C ARG A 42 17.26 22.79 1.44
N ASN A 43 18.44 22.50 2.00
CA ASN A 43 19.71 22.56 1.29
C ASN A 43 19.81 21.51 0.16
N LEU A 44 19.19 20.34 0.36
CA LEU A 44 19.13 19.27 -0.63
C LEU A 44 17.92 19.38 -1.56
N GLU A 45 17.06 20.39 -1.38
CA GLU A 45 15.78 20.53 -2.10
C GLU A 45 14.87 19.29 -2.01
N LEU A 46 14.96 18.55 -0.90
CA LEU A 46 14.22 17.30 -0.68
C LEU A 46 13.05 17.48 0.27
N HIS A 47 11.85 17.08 -0.17
CA HIS A 47 10.68 16.98 0.71
C HIS A 47 10.80 15.81 1.69
N MET A 48 10.29 15.99 2.91
CA MET A 48 10.14 14.91 3.88
C MET A 48 9.13 13.88 3.34
N ILE A 49 9.46 12.59 3.43
CA ILE A 49 8.63 11.49 2.89
C ILE A 49 7.18 11.54 3.38
N SER A 50 6.91 11.93 4.64
CA SER A 50 5.52 12.10 5.11
C SER A 50 4.76 13.13 4.30
N LYS A 51 5.36 14.31 4.11
CA LYS A 51 4.71 15.40 3.38
C LYS A 51 4.50 14.99 1.93
N TYR A 52 5.51 14.40 1.30
CA TYR A 52 5.39 13.87 -0.06
C TYR A 52 4.27 12.83 -0.19
N MET A 53 4.18 11.84 0.71
CA MET A 53 3.12 10.83 0.68
C MET A 53 1.73 11.44 0.92
N GLN A 54 1.63 12.47 1.76
CA GLN A 54 0.37 13.20 1.96
C GLN A 54 -0.05 13.97 0.72
N ASP A 55 0.87 14.70 0.10
CA ASP A 55 0.57 15.50 -1.10
C ASP A 55 0.26 14.59 -2.29
N MET A 56 0.99 13.48 -2.44
CA MET A 56 0.71 12.46 -3.47
C MET A 56 -0.62 11.76 -3.24
N SER A 57 -0.98 11.43 -2.00
CA SER A 57 -2.28 10.82 -1.72
C SER A 57 -3.44 11.77 -2.00
N LYS A 58 -3.33 13.06 -1.64
CA LYS A 58 -4.31 14.09 -2.02
C LYS A 58 -4.46 14.19 -3.54
N ASN A 59 -3.35 14.37 -4.26
CA ASN A 59 -3.38 14.44 -5.72
C ASN A 59 -4.01 13.19 -6.34
N PHE A 60 -3.74 12.01 -5.78
CA PHE A 60 -4.35 10.77 -6.24
C PHE A 60 -5.87 10.76 -6.07
N PHE A 61 -6.37 11.20 -4.91
CA PHE A 61 -7.81 11.31 -4.68
C PHE A 61 -8.46 12.40 -5.53
N ASP A 62 -7.79 13.54 -5.72
CA ASP A 62 -8.28 14.63 -6.57
C ASP A 62 -8.38 14.18 -8.04
N ILE A 63 -7.41 13.40 -8.53
CA ILE A 63 -7.47 12.80 -9.88
C ILE A 63 -8.62 11.78 -9.96
N ALA A 64 -8.76 10.91 -8.95
CA ALA A 64 -9.82 9.92 -8.92
C ALA A 64 -11.23 10.56 -8.88
N ALA A 65 -11.38 11.68 -8.16
CA ALA A 65 -12.63 12.42 -8.05
C ALA A 65 -13.06 13.06 -9.37
N ASN A 66 -12.09 13.51 -10.17
CA ASN A 66 -12.30 14.13 -11.48
C ASN A 66 -12.27 13.11 -12.64
N HIS A 67 -12.20 11.80 -12.35
CA HIS A 67 -12.05 10.78 -13.38
C HIS A 67 -13.36 10.60 -14.17
N PRO A 68 -13.32 10.44 -15.52
CA PRO A 68 -14.51 10.21 -16.33
C PRO A 68 -15.23 8.86 -16.07
N ASN A 69 -14.67 8.01 -15.20
CA ASN A 69 -15.22 6.69 -14.91
C ASN A 69 -16.01 6.78 -13.59
N PRO A 70 -17.34 6.60 -13.62
CA PRO A 70 -18.18 6.74 -12.43
C PRO A 70 -17.81 5.73 -11.32
N LEU A 71 -17.24 4.57 -11.67
CA LEU A 71 -16.81 3.59 -10.66
C LEU A 71 -15.66 4.13 -9.80
N LEU A 72 -14.74 4.90 -10.38
CA LEU A 72 -13.62 5.47 -9.64
C LEU A 72 -14.06 6.68 -8.79
N GLN A 73 -15.05 7.43 -9.27
CA GLN A 73 -15.66 8.52 -8.51
C GLN A 73 -16.45 8.01 -7.28
N LEU A 74 -17.19 6.91 -7.43
CA LEU A 74 -17.94 6.27 -6.33
C LEU A 74 -17.03 5.79 -5.20
N VAL A 75 -15.83 5.33 -5.54
CA VAL A 75 -14.82 4.89 -4.57
C VAL A 75 -14.33 6.06 -3.70
N VAL A 76 -14.23 7.26 -4.24
CA VAL A 76 -13.85 8.47 -3.48
C VAL A 76 -14.95 8.89 -2.50
N SER A 77 -16.22 8.71 -2.87
CA SER A 77 -17.39 9.05 -2.03
C SER A 77 -17.80 7.99 -1.01
N TYR A 78 -17.04 6.90 -0.87
CA TYR A 78 -17.41 5.81 0.03
C TYR A 78 -17.30 6.22 1.50
N GLU A 79 -18.43 6.38 2.17
CA GLU A 79 -18.50 6.60 3.61
C GLU A 79 -18.53 5.25 4.35
N ALA A 80 -17.61 5.06 5.30
CA ALA A 80 -17.54 3.81 6.04
C ALA A 80 -18.77 3.67 6.96
N LEU A 81 -19.53 2.58 6.79
CA LEU A 81 -20.67 2.27 7.64
C LEU A 81 -20.27 2.27 9.14
N PRO A 82 -21.14 2.75 10.05
CA PRO A 82 -20.87 2.79 11.48
C PRO A 82 -20.44 1.41 12.01
N PRO A 83 -19.48 1.35 12.96
CA PRO A 83 -18.92 0.09 13.45
C PRO A 83 -19.92 -0.86 14.10
N HIS A 84 -21.17 -0.46 14.28
CA HIS A 84 -22.16 -1.20 15.07
C HIS A 84 -22.71 -2.46 14.38
N TYR A 85 -22.43 -2.63 13.08
CA TYR A 85 -22.76 -3.84 12.32
C TYR A 85 -21.49 -4.42 11.70
N PHE A 86 -20.58 -4.94 12.53
CA PHE A 86 -19.69 -5.99 12.08
C PHE A 86 -20.55 -7.23 11.78
N ILE A 87 -21.16 -7.26 10.60
CA ILE A 87 -21.61 -8.50 9.98
C ILE A 87 -20.34 -9.34 9.93
N ARG A 88 -20.26 -10.31 10.84
CA ARG A 88 -19.15 -11.26 10.94
C ARG A 88 -19.06 -11.92 9.57
N TRP A 89 -18.13 -11.45 8.75
CA TRP A 89 -17.94 -11.97 7.40
C TRP A 89 -17.82 -13.49 7.51
N PRO A 90 -18.60 -14.28 6.75
CA PRO A 90 -18.41 -15.71 6.72
C PRO A 90 -16.99 -15.95 6.22
N ARG A 91 -16.11 -16.44 7.09
CA ARG A 91 -14.77 -16.91 6.72
C ARG A 91 -14.86 -18.24 5.96
N SER A 92 -15.76 -18.32 4.97
CA SER A 92 -16.06 -19.54 4.23
C SER A 92 -16.05 -19.37 2.71
N VAL A 93 -15.78 -18.16 2.20
CA VAL A 93 -15.76 -17.92 0.74
C VAL A 93 -14.37 -18.14 0.11
N LEU A 94 -13.31 -18.25 0.92
CA LEU A 94 -11.98 -18.71 0.49
C LEU A 94 -11.66 -20.15 0.90
N SER A 95 -12.65 -20.85 1.46
CA SER A 95 -12.63 -22.29 1.71
C SER A 95 -13.85 -22.96 1.05
N GLY A 96 -14.36 -22.35 -0.02
CA GLY A 96 -15.35 -22.94 -0.89
C GLY A 96 -14.65 -23.91 -1.82
N LEU A 97 -15.00 -25.19 -1.67
CA LEU A 97 -14.92 -26.32 -2.60
C LEU A 97 -13.78 -26.29 -3.65
N PRO A 98 -12.91 -27.30 -3.73
CA PRO A 98 -11.93 -27.38 -4.80
C PRO A 98 -12.68 -27.45 -6.14
N ASP A 99 -12.67 -26.33 -6.87
CA ASP A 99 -13.25 -26.26 -8.20
C ASP A 99 -12.51 -27.26 -9.11
N GLU A 100 -13.26 -27.84 -10.06
CA GLU A 100 -12.80 -28.78 -11.08
C GLU A 100 -11.53 -28.30 -11.81
N LEU A 101 -11.38 -26.97 -11.96
CA LEU A 101 -10.20 -26.33 -12.53
C LEU A 101 -8.95 -26.44 -11.65
N THR A 102 -9.09 -26.39 -10.32
CA THR A 102 -7.97 -26.54 -9.39
C THR A 102 -7.46 -27.97 -9.37
N ALA A 103 -8.39 -28.94 -9.40
CA ALA A 103 -8.06 -30.35 -9.49
C ALA A 103 -7.31 -30.67 -10.81
N GLU A 104 -7.72 -30.08 -11.93
CA GLU A 104 -7.07 -30.34 -13.21
C GLU A 104 -5.69 -29.67 -13.30
N VAL A 105 -5.50 -28.50 -12.69
CA VAL A 105 -4.18 -27.86 -12.58
C VAL A 105 -3.22 -28.68 -11.72
N GLU A 106 -3.67 -29.25 -10.61
CA GLU A 106 -2.85 -30.16 -9.80
C GLU A 106 -2.45 -31.42 -10.58
N ARG A 107 -3.38 -32.03 -11.35
CA ARG A 107 -3.06 -33.18 -12.21
C ARG A 107 -2.01 -32.86 -13.27
N LEU A 108 -2.08 -31.68 -13.89
CA LEU A 108 -1.08 -31.25 -14.87
C LEU A 108 0.29 -31.06 -14.23
N ILE A 109 0.35 -30.54 -13.01
CA ILE A 109 1.61 -30.38 -12.26
C ILE A 109 2.23 -31.74 -11.94
N ASP A 110 1.42 -32.71 -11.50
CA ASP A 110 1.88 -34.06 -11.19
C ASP A 110 2.40 -34.80 -12.44
N ILE A 111 1.70 -34.68 -13.57
CA ILE A 111 2.15 -35.26 -14.85
C ILE A 111 3.51 -34.66 -15.26
N ASN A 112 3.66 -33.35 -15.14
CA ASN A 112 4.90 -32.68 -15.55
C ASN A 112 6.09 -33.07 -14.65
N LYS A 113 5.83 -33.28 -13.36
CA LYS A 113 6.83 -33.77 -12.42
C LYS A 113 7.29 -35.19 -12.76
N ASN A 114 6.36 -36.08 -13.10
CA ASN A 114 6.66 -37.45 -13.51
C ASN A 114 7.40 -37.53 -14.86
N MET A 115 7.19 -36.57 -15.78
CA MET A 115 7.98 -36.48 -17.01
C MET A 115 9.40 -35.92 -16.81
N SER A 116 9.63 -35.19 -15.72
CA SER A 116 10.96 -34.64 -15.39
C SER A 116 11.86 -35.61 -14.61
N GLU A 117 11.29 -36.70 -14.09
CA GLU A 117 11.99 -37.74 -13.31
C GLU A 117 12.30 -39.01 -14.15
N VAL A 118 12.05 -38.98 -15.47
CA VAL A 118 12.49 -39.98 -16.47
C VAL A 118 13.68 -39.44 -17.26
#